data_AF-P0DPV3-F1
#
_entry.id   AF-P0DPV3-F1
#
_cell.length_a   1.000
_cell.length_b   1.000
_cell.length_c   1.000
_cell.angle_alpha   90.00
_cell.angle_beta   90.00
_cell.angle_gamma   90.00
#
_symmetry.space_group_name_H-M   'P 1'
#
loop_
_entity.id
_entity.type
_entity.pdbx_description
1 polymer ?
#
loop_
_entity_poly.entity_id
_entity_poly.type
_entity_poly.pdbx_seq_one_letter_code
_entity_poly.pdbx_strand_id
1 'polypeptide(L)' 'MKSSMAVLLVMGLIIFTLDKCYSTDDKPIGKCGEKQRSKLCRVCHNRSGIDNYYSGCCIYDGTYFMCLDMLHP' A
#
# COMPACT_ATOMS: atom_id res chain seq x y z
N MET A 1 8.90 23.13 34.97
CA MET A 1 9.05 22.53 33.62
C MET A 1 8.74 21.01 33.58
N LYS A 2 7.75 20.49 34.32
CA LYS A 2 7.44 19.04 34.37
C LYS A 2 6.14 18.63 33.65
N SER A 3 5.26 19.57 33.31
CA SER A 3 3.97 19.24 32.67
C SER A 3 4.09 18.84 31.19
N SER A 4 5.22 19.13 30.54
CA SER A 4 5.37 18.98 29.09
C SER A 4 5.60 17.53 28.62
N MET A 5 6.12 16.64 29.48
CA MET A 5 6.44 15.27 29.06
C MET A 5 5.21 14.36 28.98
N ALA A 6 4.18 14.61 29.80
CA ALA A 6 2.97 13.79 29.80
C ALA A 6 2.18 13.92 28.49
N VAL A 7 2.10 15.13 27.92
CA VAL A 7 1.39 15.38 26.66
C VAL A 7 2.05 14.65 25.49
N LEU A 8 3.39 14.57 25.48
CA LEU A 8 4.14 13.87 24.44
C LEU A 8 3.87 12.35 24.45
N LEU A 9 3.75 11.75 25.63
CA LEU A 9 3.45 10.31 25.74
C LEU A 9 2.05 9.99 25.22
N VAL A 10 1.06 10.85 25.48
CA VAL A 10 -0.31 10.66 24.97
C VAL A 10 -0.35 10.78 23.45
N MET A 11 0.34 11.76 22.86
CA MET A 11 0.41 11.89 21.40
C MET A 11 1.12 10.71 20.74
N GLY A 12 2.19 10.19 21.34
CA GLY A 12 2.88 9.00 20.85
C GLY A 12 2.00 7.75 20.85
N LEU A 13 1.19 7.55 21.90
CA LEU A 13 0.24 6.45 21.97
C LEU A 13 -0.85 6.56 20.90
N ILE A 14 -1.39 7.76 20.67
CA ILE A 14 -2.41 8.00 19.64
C ILE A 14 -1.85 7.68 18.24
N ILE A 15 -0.63 8.15 17.92
CA ILE A 15 0.03 7.87 16.64
C ILE A 15 0.29 6.36 16.50
N PHE A 16 0.74 5.70 17.55
CA PHE A 16 1.00 4.26 17.52
C PHE A 16 -0.29 3.44 17.36
N THR A 17 -1.40 3.87 17.98
CA THR A 17 -2.72 3.25 17.76
C THR A 17 -3.27 3.52 16.38
N LEU A 18 -3.03 4.71 15.81
CA LEU A 18 -3.43 5.03 14.44
C LEU A 18 -2.63 4.22 13.43
N ASP A 19 -1.32 4.07 13.61
CA ASP A 19 -0.46 3.24 12.75
C ASP A 19 -0.87 1.75 12.80
N LYS A 20 -1.23 1.27 14.00
CA LYS A 20 -1.76 -0.08 14.18
C LYS A 20 -3.15 -0.26 13.57
N CYS A 21 -4.04 0.73 13.67
CA CYS A 21 -5.38 0.69 13.06
C CYS A 21 -5.36 0.90 11.54
N TYR A 22 -4.40 1.65 10.99
CA TYR A 22 -4.21 1.80 9.55
C TYR A 22 -3.51 0.59 8.90
N SER A 23 -3.02 -0.36 9.71
CA SER A 23 -2.32 -1.55 9.23
C SER A 23 -3.13 -2.85 9.36
N THR A 24 -4.44 -2.75 9.61
CA THR A 24 -5.36 -3.90 9.77
C THR A 24 -6.62 -3.68 8.94
N ASP A 25 -6.88 -4.60 8.00
CA ASP A 25 -8.14 -4.81 7.25
C ASP A 25 -8.33 -4.26 5.83
N ASP A 26 -7.28 -3.85 5.12
CA ASP A 26 -7.37 -3.91 3.65
C ASP A 26 -7.27 -5.37 3.23
N LYS A 27 -8.42 -6.04 3.11
CA LYS A 27 -8.50 -7.35 2.44
C LYS A 27 -7.70 -7.25 1.15
N PRO A 28 -6.81 -8.22 0.88
CA PRO A 28 -6.01 -8.16 -0.32
C PRO A 28 -6.92 -8.04 -1.54
N ILE A 29 -6.72 -6.99 -2.34
CA ILE A 29 -7.44 -6.83 -3.61
C ILE A 29 -6.97 -7.96 -4.52
N GLY A 30 -7.83 -8.96 -4.76
CA GLY A 30 -7.52 -10.11 -5.60
C GLY A 30 -6.19 -10.78 -5.24
N LYS A 31 -5.29 -10.88 -6.22
CA LYS A 31 -3.99 -11.55 -6.10
C LYS A 31 -2.90 -10.66 -5.46
N CYS A 32 -3.20 -9.40 -5.12
CA CYS A 32 -2.24 -8.50 -4.46
C CYS A 32 -2.05 -8.76 -2.95
N GLY A 33 -2.69 -9.80 -2.40
CA GLY A 33 -2.28 -10.35 -1.10
C GLY A 33 -0.90 -10.97 -1.13
N GLU A 34 -0.43 -11.36 -2.32
CA GLU A 34 0.95 -11.74 -2.53
C GLU A 34 1.84 -10.48 -2.60
N LYS A 35 2.84 -10.41 -1.71
CA LYS A 35 3.77 -9.27 -1.60
C LYS A 35 4.48 -8.93 -2.91
N GLN A 36 4.75 -9.93 -3.77
CA GLN A 36 5.42 -9.72 -5.04
C GLN A 36 4.53 -8.98 -6.05
N ARG A 37 3.27 -9.42 -6.20
CA ARG A 37 2.33 -8.80 -7.14
C ARG A 37 1.96 -7.39 -6.74
N SER A 38 1.71 -7.13 -5.46
CA SER A 38 1.40 -5.77 -4.98
C SER A 38 2.53 -4.77 -5.23
N LYS A 39 3.78 -5.17 -5.02
CA LYS A 39 4.94 -4.32 -5.32
C LYS A 39 5.02 -3.99 -6.81
N LEU A 40 4.89 -4.99 -7.67
CA LEU A 40 4.95 -4.81 -9.11
C LEU A 40 3.81 -3.91 -9.62
N CYS A 41 2.57 -4.21 -9.23
CA CYS A 41 1.39 -3.44 -9.63
C CYS A 41 1.48 -1.98 -9.18
N ARG A 42 2.07 -1.69 -8.02
CA ARG A 42 2.30 -0.32 -7.55
C ARG A 42 3.29 0.43 -8.44
N VAL A 43 4.37 -0.24 -8.87
CA VAL A 43 5.35 0.36 -9.78
C VAL A 43 4.71 0.69 -11.13
N CYS A 44 3.93 -0.23 -11.71
CA CYS A 44 3.27 0.01 -13.00
C CYS A 44 2.13 1.01 -12.92
N HIS A 45 1.41 1.07 -11.80
CA HIS A 45 0.45 2.14 -11.55
C HIS A 45 1.14 3.51 -11.62
N ASN A 46 2.26 3.67 -10.92
CA ASN A 46 3.04 4.92 -10.95
C ASN A 46 3.60 5.25 -12.34
N ARG A 47 3.96 4.24 -13.14
CA ARG A 47 4.51 4.42 -14.49
C ARG A 47 3.44 4.71 -15.54
N SER A 48 2.28 4.10 -15.43
CA SER A 48 1.15 4.29 -16.35
C SER A 48 0.38 5.58 -16.09
N GLY A 49 0.33 6.05 -14.83
CA GLY A 49 -0.47 7.21 -14.43
C GLY A 49 -1.98 6.97 -14.47
N ILE A 50 -2.41 5.70 -14.53
CA ILE A 50 -3.82 5.32 -14.59
C ILE A 50 -4.28 4.91 -13.18
N ASP A 51 -5.20 5.67 -12.60
CA ASP A 51 -5.66 5.51 -11.20
C ASP A 51 -6.11 4.06 -10.87
N ASN A 52 -6.81 3.41 -11.80
CA ASN A 52 -7.35 2.06 -11.60
C ASN A 52 -6.38 0.94 -12.00
N TYR A 53 -5.15 1.28 -12.45
CA TYR A 53 -4.19 0.28 -12.92
C TYR A 53 -3.76 -0.66 -11.81
N TYR A 54 -3.61 -0.15 -10.58
CA TYR A 54 -3.25 -0.98 -9.43
C TYR A 54 -4.30 -2.07 -9.22
N SER A 55 -5.57 -1.69 -9.10
CA SER A 55 -6.68 -2.63 -8.92
C SER A 55 -6.80 -3.62 -10.07
N GLY A 56 -6.67 -3.14 -11.32
CA GLY A 56 -6.69 -4.00 -12.51
C GLY A 56 -5.55 -5.02 -12.51
N CYS A 57 -4.33 -4.58 -12.19
CA CYS A 57 -3.16 -5.46 -12.06
C CYS A 57 -3.33 -6.49 -10.93
N CYS A 58 -3.99 -6.12 -9.84
CA CYS A 58 -4.27 -7.00 -8.73
C CYS A 58 -5.35 -8.07 -9.04
N ILE A 59 -6.30 -7.77 -9.92
CA ILE A 59 -7.42 -8.67 -10.25
C ILE A 59 -7.13 -9.51 -11.50
N TYR A 60 -6.63 -8.88 -12.56
CA TYR A 60 -6.50 -9.48 -13.89
C TYR A 60 -5.05 -9.85 -14.21
N ASP A 61 -4.82 -11.11 -14.59
CA ASP A 61 -3.49 -11.57 -15.01
C ASP A 61 -2.99 -10.87 -16.27
N GLY A 62 -3.88 -10.51 -17.20
CA GLY A 62 -3.52 -9.76 -18.41
C GLY A 62 -2.85 -8.43 -18.07
N THR A 63 -3.43 -7.64 -17.15
CA THR A 63 -2.84 -6.37 -16.70
C THR A 63 -1.53 -6.58 -15.94
N TYR A 64 -1.42 -7.66 -15.16
CA TYR A 64 -0.17 -8.02 -14.49
C TYR A 64 0.94 -8.38 -15.49
N PHE A 65 0.65 -9.15 -16.54
CA PHE A 65 1.64 -9.45 -17.57
C PHE A 65 2.02 -8.22 -18.41
N MET A 66 1.07 -7.34 -18.71
CA MET A 66 1.37 -6.04 -19.33
C MET A 66 2.30 -5.18 -18.45
N CYS A 67 2.11 -5.24 -17.14
CA CYS A 67 2.99 -4.58 -16.19
C CYS A 67 4.41 -5.17 -16.20
N LEU A 68 4.54 -6.50 -16.28
CA LEU A 68 5.84 -7.16 -16.44
C LEU A 68 6.54 -6.73 -17.74
N ASP A 69 5.79 -6.69 -18.85
CA ASP A 69 6.29 -6.26 -20.16
C ASP A 69 6.77 -4.80 -20.13
N MET A 70 6.00 -3.90 -19.51
CA MET A 70 6.37 -2.49 -19.35
C MET A 70 7.67 -2.28 -18.55
N LEU A 71 8.01 -3.22 -17.66
CA LEU A 71 9.20 -3.16 -16.81
C LEU A 71 10.42 -3.88 -17.40
N HIS A 72 10.24 -4.72 -18.40
CA HIS A 72 11.30 -5.41 -19.13
C HIS A 72 11.36 -4.88 -20.58
N PRO A 73 12.10 -3.78 -20.84
CA PRO A 73 12.32 -3.29 -22.19
C PRO A 73 13.19 -4.24 -23.04
#